data_AF-A0A662DB80-F1
#
_entry.id   AF-A0A662DB80-F1
#
_cell.length_a   1.000
_cell.length_b   1.000
_cell.length_c   1.000
_cell.angle_alpha   90.00
_cell.angle_beta   90.00
_cell.angle_gamma   90.00
#
_symmetry.space_group_name_H-M   'P 1'
#
loop_
_entity.id
_entity.type
_entity.pdbx_description
1 polymer ?
#
loop_
_entity_poly.entity_id
_entity_poly.type
_entity_poly.pdbx_seq_one_letter_code
_entity_poly.pdbx_strand_id
1 'polypeptide(L)'
;MIKVRFEPDGKVVEINPGTTIYEALNKAGIPIRSDCGGRGMCMKCLVKIIEGKYEGEKVDGDYYLACKTRLIGDSAVEIPEISRTGEQRILTEGITIELKINPRIKKYFSSIPEPTLEDQRFDVDRIITEFRGIVQKPKLNHNTIRNIPNTLRKSKYKITGVFSEEELLDIEAGNTTSTTYGLAVDIGTTTVVGYLMDLNTGEQIAVASKTNPQTSYGDDVISRINLTITNKDGIN
;
A
#
# COMPACT_ATOMS: atom_id res chain seq x y z
N MET A 1 34.91 -0.84 -21.98
CA MET A 1 33.93 -0.41 -20.97
C MET A 1 34.28 1.00 -20.56
N ILE A 2 33.29 1.84 -20.29
CA ILE A 2 33.45 3.23 -19.87
C ILE A 2 32.82 3.43 -18.50
N LYS A 3 33.36 4.37 -17.71
CA LYS A 3 32.92 4.68 -16.36
C LYS A 3 32.06 5.94 -16.35
N VAL A 4 30.90 5.83 -15.72
CA VAL A 4 29.96 6.95 -15.62
C VAL A 4 29.68 7.23 -14.15
N ARG A 5 29.90 8.48 -13.74
CA ARG A 5 29.61 8.97 -12.39
C ARG A 5 28.28 9.75 -12.40
N PHE A 6 27.39 9.44 -11.47
CA PHE A 6 26.11 10.11 -11.31
C PHE A 6 26.09 10.96 -10.04
N GLU A 7 25.79 12.25 -10.19
CA GLU A 7 25.73 13.22 -9.10
C GLU A 7 24.29 13.69 -8.81
N PRO A 8 23.98 14.11 -7.57
CA PRO A 8 24.75 13.99 -6.31
C PRO A 8 24.87 12.59 -5.66
N ASP A 9 24.37 11.51 -6.26
CA ASP A 9 24.39 10.17 -5.63
C ASP A 9 25.81 9.59 -5.45
N GLY A 10 26.82 10.14 -6.13
CA GLY A 10 28.21 9.69 -6.12
C GLY A 10 28.44 8.28 -6.68
N LYS A 11 27.41 7.66 -7.28
CA LYS A 11 27.49 6.29 -7.80
C LYS A 11 28.24 6.24 -9.12
N VAL A 12 29.11 5.24 -9.26
CA VAL A 12 29.86 4.98 -10.49
C VAL A 12 29.43 3.64 -11.07
N VAL A 13 29.12 3.59 -12.37
CA VAL A 13 28.75 2.37 -13.08
C VAL A 13 29.64 2.18 -14.31
N GLU A 14 29.96 0.91 -14.60
CA GLU A 14 30.62 0.53 -15.84
C GLU A 14 29.60 0.08 -16.89
N ILE A 15 29.64 0.70 -18.07
CA ILE A 15 28.74 0.43 -19.19
C ILE A 15 29.53 0.24 -20.49
N ASN A 16 28.84 -0.23 -21.53
CA ASN A 16 29.39 -0.28 -22.87
C ASN A 16 29.24 1.10 -23.56
N PRO A 17 30.19 1.50 -24.40
CA PRO A 17 30.01 2.66 -25.27
C PRO A 17 28.71 2.53 -26.09
N GLY A 18 27.98 3.64 -26.23
CA GLY A 18 26.71 3.71 -26.95
C GLY A 18 25.46 3.45 -26.09
N THR A 19 25.62 3.00 -24.83
CA THR A 19 24.50 2.90 -23.87
C THR A 19 23.95 4.29 -23.54
N THR A 20 22.62 4.38 -23.41
CA THR A 20 21.96 5.65 -23.06
C THR A 20 22.15 5.99 -21.59
N ILE A 21 22.07 7.28 -21.24
CA ILE A 21 22.13 7.70 -19.83
C ILE A 21 20.99 7.05 -19.03
N TYR A 22 19.79 6.91 -19.61
CA TYR A 22 18.65 6.25 -18.98
C TYR A 22 18.92 4.78 -18.63
N GLU A 23 19.47 4.01 -19.56
CA GLU A 23 19.87 2.61 -19.31
C GLU A 23 20.97 2.51 -18.24
N ALA A 24 21.92 3.45 -18.27
CA ALA A 24 22.99 3.51 -17.27
C ALA A 24 22.46 3.84 -15.86
N LEU A 25 21.47 4.74 -15.75
CA LEU A 25 20.78 5.06 -14.49
C LEU A 25 20.01 3.85 -13.94
N ASN A 26 19.28 3.13 -14.81
CA ASN A 26 18.59 1.91 -14.43
C ASN A 26 19.57 0.84 -13.92
N LYS A 27 20.72 0.68 -14.59
CA LYS A 27 21.78 -0.23 -14.13
C LYS A 27 22.39 0.18 -12.79
N ALA A 28 22.51 1.49 -12.53
CA ALA A 28 22.98 2.03 -11.26
C ALA A 28 21.92 2.01 -10.13
N GLY A 29 20.69 1.61 -10.44
CA GLY A 29 19.56 1.64 -9.50
C GLY A 29 19.23 3.06 -9.03
N ILE A 30 19.40 4.07 -9.90
CA ILE A 30 19.06 5.46 -9.61
C ILE A 30 17.77 5.80 -10.35
N PRO A 31 16.66 6.07 -9.63
CA PRO A 31 15.39 6.37 -10.27
C PRO A 31 15.38 7.77 -10.89
N ILE A 32 14.86 7.88 -12.10
CA ILE A 32 14.64 9.13 -12.82
C ILE A 32 13.22 9.16 -13.39
N ARG A 33 12.59 10.33 -13.49
CA ARG A 33 11.27 10.48 -14.12
C ARG A 33 11.33 10.06 -15.58
N SER A 34 10.66 8.96 -15.92
CA SER A 34 10.64 8.40 -17.28
C SER A 34 9.28 7.79 -17.61
N ASP A 35 8.23 8.62 -17.58
CA ASP A 35 6.84 8.23 -17.83
C ASP A 35 6.59 7.64 -19.24
N CYS A 36 7.56 7.74 -20.15
CA CYS A 36 7.49 7.11 -21.48
C CYS A 36 8.36 5.86 -21.62
N GLY A 37 8.99 5.39 -20.53
CA GLY A 37 9.87 4.22 -20.53
C GLY A 37 11.14 4.38 -21.39
N GLY A 38 11.64 5.60 -21.54
CA GLY A 38 12.83 5.87 -22.36
C GLY A 38 12.58 6.07 -23.86
N ARG A 39 11.31 6.26 -24.29
CA ARG A 39 10.98 6.51 -25.72
C ARG A 39 11.25 7.94 -26.20
N GLY A 40 11.43 8.89 -25.28
CA GLY A 40 11.66 10.31 -25.58
C GLY A 40 10.39 11.12 -25.85
N MET A 41 9.21 10.62 -25.47
CA MET A 41 7.93 11.31 -25.72
C MET A 41 7.44 12.17 -24.55
N CYS A 42 7.86 11.87 -23.32
CA CYS A 42 7.39 12.59 -22.12
C CYS A 42 8.20 13.85 -21.77
N MET A 43 9.43 13.97 -22.28
CA MET A 43 10.38 15.06 -21.98
C MET A 43 10.74 15.27 -20.48
N LYS A 44 10.53 14.28 -19.61
CA LYS A 44 10.73 14.41 -18.14
C LYS A 44 12.09 13.92 -17.60
N CYS A 45 12.82 13.13 -18.39
CA CYS A 45 14.10 12.53 -18.00
C CYS A 45 15.30 13.46 -18.22
N LEU A 46 15.21 14.70 -17.71
CA LEU A 46 16.23 15.73 -17.91
C LEU A 46 17.47 15.43 -17.08
N VAL A 47 18.63 15.61 -17.69
CA VAL A 47 19.96 15.46 -17.08
C VAL A 47 20.89 16.55 -17.58
N LYS A 48 21.91 16.88 -16.81
CA LYS A 48 23.02 17.72 -17.27
C LYS A 48 24.30 16.89 -17.34
N ILE A 49 25.13 17.20 -18.32
CA ILE A 49 26.43 16.54 -18.47
C ILE A 49 27.49 17.50 -17.96
N ILE A 50 28.20 17.10 -16.92
CA ILE A 50 29.26 17.90 -16.30
C ILE A 50 30.53 17.79 -17.16
N GLU A 51 30.91 16.57 -17.50
CA GLU A 51 32.11 16.25 -18.28
C GLU A 51 31.95 14.90 -19.00
N GLY A 52 32.69 14.71 -20.10
CA GLY A 52 32.76 13.43 -20.81
C GLY A 52 32.43 13.50 -22.30
N LYS A 53 32.44 12.33 -22.96
CA LYS A 53 32.12 12.18 -24.38
C LYS A 53 30.76 11.51 -24.56
N TYR A 54 29.87 12.19 -25.28
CA TYR A 54 28.48 11.76 -25.47
C TYR A 54 27.94 12.17 -26.84
N GLU A 55 26.84 11.54 -27.23
CA GLU A 55 26.04 11.83 -28.43
C GLU A 55 24.60 12.11 -28.00
N GLY A 56 24.13 13.34 -28.21
CA GLY A 56 22.76 13.71 -27.91
C GLY A 56 22.50 15.20 -28.13
N GLU A 57 21.23 15.55 -28.30
CA GLU A 57 20.81 16.92 -28.55
C GLU A 57 20.33 17.60 -27.26
N LYS A 58 20.65 18.89 -27.14
CA LYS A 58 20.11 19.74 -26.07
C LYS A 58 18.63 19.97 -26.33
N VAL A 59 17.82 19.86 -25.29
CA VAL A 59 16.37 20.04 -25.40
C VAL A 59 15.93 21.39 -24.84
N ASP A 60 16.51 21.81 -23.73
CA ASP A 60 16.23 23.11 -23.10
C ASP A 60 17.46 23.60 -22.33
N GLY A 61 18.02 24.74 -22.72
CA GLY A 61 19.27 25.27 -22.13
C GLY A 61 20.42 24.26 -22.11
N ASP A 62 20.87 23.87 -20.92
CA ASP A 62 21.94 22.89 -20.71
C ASP A 62 21.44 21.47 -20.37
N TYR A 63 20.16 21.20 -20.59
CA TYR A 63 19.54 19.91 -20.33
C TYR A 63 19.49 19.00 -21.57
N TYR A 64 19.66 17.71 -21.29
CA TYR A 64 19.58 16.60 -22.24
C TYR A 64 18.53 15.60 -21.76
N LEU A 65 17.95 14.83 -22.68
CA LEU A 65 17.09 13.71 -22.32
C LEU A 65 17.92 12.45 -22.09
N ALA A 66 17.90 11.92 -20.88
CA ALA A 66 18.66 10.73 -20.51
C ALA A 66 18.42 9.55 -21.46
N CYS A 67 17.20 9.43 -21.99
CA CYS A 67 16.80 8.36 -22.89
C CYS A 67 17.23 8.52 -24.35
N LYS A 68 17.65 9.72 -24.76
CA LYS A 68 18.11 10.02 -26.14
C LYS A 68 19.60 10.30 -26.21
N THR A 69 20.26 10.51 -25.07
CA THR A 69 21.68 10.78 -25.00
C THR A 69 22.48 9.51 -24.72
N ARG A 70 23.47 9.22 -25.57
CA ARG A 70 24.37 8.07 -25.50
C ARG A 70 25.73 8.47 -24.97
N LEU A 71 26.34 7.60 -24.17
CA LEU A 71 27.67 7.81 -23.60
C LEU A 71 28.72 7.04 -24.39
N ILE A 72 29.78 7.72 -24.81
CA ILE A 72 30.83 7.17 -25.69
C ILE A 72 32.14 6.99 -24.92
N GLY A 73 32.39 7.85 -23.93
CA GLY A 73 33.56 7.81 -23.07
C GLY A 73 33.19 8.03 -21.60
N ASP A 74 34.21 7.99 -20.75
CA ASP A 74 34.04 8.28 -19.32
C ASP A 74 33.39 9.64 -19.13
N SER A 75 32.36 9.68 -18.29
CA SER A 75 31.47 10.85 -18.19
C SER A 75 30.96 11.05 -16.76
N ALA A 76 30.67 12.29 -16.40
CA ALA A 76 29.96 12.64 -15.19
C ALA A 76 28.64 13.34 -15.54
N VAL A 77 27.55 12.83 -14.98
CA VAL A 77 26.19 13.26 -15.27
C VAL A 77 25.53 13.73 -13.96
N GLU A 78 25.02 14.95 -13.98
CA GLU A 78 24.22 15.52 -12.89
C GLU A 78 22.74 15.22 -13.14
N ILE A 79 22.07 14.66 -12.13
CA ILE A 79 20.63 14.43 -12.15
C ILE A 79 19.98 15.59 -11.37
N PRO A 80 19.36 16.56 -12.07
CA PRO A 80 18.74 17.70 -11.42
C PRO A 80 17.52 17.27 -10.59
N GLU A 81 17.22 18.00 -9.52
CA GLU A 81 16.10 17.67 -8.61
C GLU A 81 14.75 17.51 -9.34
N ILE A 82 14.50 18.32 -10.37
CA ILE A 82 13.27 18.26 -11.18
C ILE A 82 13.02 16.90 -11.85
N SER A 83 14.10 16.14 -12.10
CA SER A 83 14.06 14.83 -12.74
C SER A 83 14.31 13.68 -11.77
N ARG A 84 14.75 13.99 -10.54
CA ARG A 84 14.77 13.02 -9.45
C ARG A 84 13.34 12.67 -9.08
N THR A 85 13.04 11.37 -9.08
CA THR A 85 11.88 10.85 -8.37
C THR A 85 12.27 10.86 -6.89
N GLY A 86 12.14 12.02 -6.24
CA GLY A 86 12.26 12.10 -4.79
C GLY A 86 11.34 11.06 -4.13
N GLU A 87 11.66 10.65 -2.90
CA GLU A 87 10.69 9.94 -2.06
C GLU A 87 9.39 10.75 -2.08
N GLN A 88 8.38 10.24 -2.77
CA GLN A 88 7.10 10.93 -2.85
C GLN A 88 6.46 10.88 -1.46
N ARG A 89 6.73 11.90 -0.64
CA ARG A 89 5.87 12.27 0.48
C ARG A 89 4.57 12.81 -0.10
N ILE A 90 3.69 11.89 -0.46
CA ILE A 90 2.31 12.18 -0.85
C ILE A 90 1.61 12.69 0.40
N LEU A 91 0.88 13.80 0.26
CA LEU A 91 0.17 14.51 1.33
C LEU A 91 -0.31 13.56 2.44
N THR A 92 0.36 13.61 3.60
CA THR A 92 -0.01 12.85 4.80
C THR A 92 -0.95 13.64 5.73
N GLU A 93 -1.24 14.89 5.39
CA GLU A 93 -2.05 15.79 6.21
C GLU A 93 -3.42 15.99 5.54
N GLY A 94 -4.42 15.27 6.06
CA GLY A 94 -5.83 15.51 5.79
C GLY A 94 -6.43 16.49 6.80
N ILE A 95 -7.50 17.18 6.42
CA ILE A 95 -8.26 18.07 7.31
C ILE A 95 -8.93 17.21 8.39
N THR A 96 -8.60 17.46 9.66
CA THR A 96 -9.28 16.81 10.80
C THR A 96 -10.63 17.48 11.02
N ILE A 97 -11.72 16.75 10.75
CA ILE A 97 -13.08 17.18 11.05
C ILE A 97 -13.57 16.34 12.23
N GLU A 98 -14.08 16.98 13.28
CA GLU A 98 -14.77 16.27 14.36
C GLU A 98 -16.08 15.67 13.82
N LEU A 99 -16.06 14.38 13.53
CA LEU A 99 -17.21 13.62 13.06
C LEU A 99 -17.62 12.63 14.14
N LYS A 100 -18.93 12.54 14.41
CA LYS A 100 -19.47 11.44 15.21
C LYS A 100 -19.37 10.15 14.39
N ILE A 101 -18.36 9.36 14.70
CA ILE A 101 -18.11 8.07 14.04
C ILE A 101 -19.17 7.04 14.44
N ASN A 102 -19.63 6.28 13.46
CA ASN A 102 -20.51 5.12 13.66
C ASN A 102 -19.95 3.96 12.83
N PRO A 103 -18.86 3.32 13.30
CA PRO A 103 -18.23 2.24 12.57
C PRO A 103 -19.22 1.08 12.39
N ARG A 104 -19.13 0.41 11.24
CA ARG A 104 -19.93 -0.78 10.94
C ARG A 104 -19.58 -1.95 11.85
N ILE A 105 -18.29 -2.08 12.17
CA ILE A 105 -17.77 -3.07 13.10
C ILE A 105 -17.88 -2.53 14.52
N LYS A 106 -18.53 -3.29 15.40
CA LYS A 106 -18.71 -2.96 16.82
C LYS A 106 -18.33 -4.13 17.70
N LYS A 107 -17.67 -3.85 18.81
CA LYS A 107 -17.25 -4.86 19.79
C LYS A 107 -18.05 -4.69 21.08
N TYR A 108 -18.51 -5.81 21.64
CA TYR A 108 -19.22 -5.83 22.90
C TYR A 108 -18.61 -6.88 23.82
N PHE A 109 -18.15 -6.45 24.99
CA PHE A 109 -17.66 -7.35 26.03
C PHE A 109 -18.82 -7.91 26.84
N SER A 110 -18.82 -9.22 27.07
CA SER A 110 -19.72 -9.85 28.04
C SER A 110 -19.06 -11.03 28.78
N SER A 111 -19.60 -11.31 29.96
CA SER A 111 -19.26 -12.48 30.77
C SER A 111 -20.37 -13.51 30.63
N ILE A 112 -20.11 -14.56 29.86
CA ILE A 112 -21.08 -15.63 29.59
C ILE A 112 -21.23 -16.51 30.84
N PRO A 113 -22.46 -16.92 31.23
CA PRO A 113 -22.64 -17.90 32.30
C PRO A 113 -21.99 -19.24 31.98
N GLU A 114 -21.14 -19.72 32.89
CA GLU A 114 -20.50 -21.04 32.79
C GLU A 114 -21.55 -22.17 32.77
N PRO A 115 -21.29 -23.30 32.08
CA PRO A 115 -22.18 -24.44 32.08
C PRO A 115 -22.23 -25.10 33.46
N THR A 116 -23.45 -25.42 33.92
CA THR A 116 -23.69 -26.15 35.17
C THR A 116 -24.59 -27.36 34.90
N LEU A 117 -24.88 -28.16 35.93
CA LEU A 117 -25.82 -29.27 35.78
C LEU A 117 -27.26 -28.77 35.55
N GLU A 118 -27.59 -27.59 36.05
CA GLU A 118 -28.88 -26.93 35.93
C GLU A 118 -29.02 -26.17 34.61
N ASP A 119 -27.91 -25.68 34.04
CA ASP A 119 -27.88 -25.02 32.73
C ASP A 119 -26.90 -25.75 31.80
N GLN A 120 -27.44 -26.59 30.93
CA GLN A 120 -26.69 -27.42 29.97
C GLN A 120 -26.82 -26.95 28.51
N ARG A 121 -27.18 -25.67 28.29
CA ARG A 121 -27.28 -25.09 26.93
C ARG A 121 -25.96 -25.18 26.18
N PHE A 122 -26.05 -25.33 24.86
CA PHE A 122 -24.92 -25.32 23.94
C PHE A 122 -24.20 -23.96 23.96
N ASP A 123 -22.88 -23.98 23.70
CA ASP A 123 -22.04 -22.77 23.70
C ASP A 123 -22.59 -21.67 22.76
N VAL A 124 -23.11 -22.07 21.59
CA VAL A 124 -23.72 -21.15 20.62
C VAL A 124 -24.97 -20.48 21.21
N ASP A 125 -25.88 -21.24 21.82
CA ASP A 125 -27.10 -20.71 22.42
C ASP A 125 -26.81 -19.77 23.58
N ARG A 126 -25.79 -20.08 24.39
CA ARG A 126 -25.33 -19.17 25.46
C ARG A 126 -24.89 -17.83 24.90
N ILE A 127 -24.05 -17.84 23.87
CA ILE A 127 -23.55 -16.62 23.22
C ILE A 127 -24.68 -15.82 22.59
N ILE A 128 -25.55 -16.45 21.79
CA ILE A 128 -26.69 -15.77 21.17
C ILE A 128 -27.57 -15.13 22.24
N THR A 129 -27.89 -15.88 23.30
CA THR A 129 -28.77 -15.41 24.38
C THR A 129 -28.16 -14.22 25.09
N GLU A 130 -26.86 -14.27 25.40
CA GLU A 130 -26.16 -13.19 26.07
C GLU A 130 -26.15 -11.92 25.20
N PHE A 131 -25.76 -12.05 23.93
CA PHE A 131 -25.67 -10.89 23.04
C PHE A 131 -27.02 -10.37 22.57
N ARG A 132 -28.14 -11.11 22.73
CA ARG A 132 -29.50 -10.58 22.46
C ARG A 132 -29.86 -9.38 23.32
N GLY A 133 -29.27 -9.25 24.51
CA GLY A 133 -29.46 -8.08 25.37
C GLY A 133 -28.79 -6.80 24.82
N ILE A 134 -27.90 -6.95 23.84
CA ILE A 134 -27.05 -5.87 23.32
C ILE A 134 -27.35 -5.62 21.83
N VAL A 135 -27.42 -6.69 21.04
CA VAL A 135 -27.74 -6.72 19.61
C VAL A 135 -29.08 -7.40 19.45
N GLN A 136 -30.06 -6.76 18.80
CA GLN A 136 -31.46 -7.22 18.82
C GLN A 136 -31.65 -8.64 18.25
N LYS A 137 -30.95 -8.98 17.16
CA LYS A 137 -31.07 -10.29 16.48
C LYS A 137 -29.69 -10.81 16.04
N PRO A 138 -28.85 -11.29 16.97
CA PRO A 138 -27.50 -11.72 16.63
C PRO A 138 -27.56 -12.97 15.73
N LYS A 139 -26.92 -12.91 14.58
CA LYS A 139 -26.76 -14.01 13.62
C LYS A 139 -25.33 -14.53 13.69
N LEU A 140 -25.14 -15.84 13.67
CA LEU A 140 -23.79 -16.39 13.61
C LEU A 140 -23.35 -16.63 12.18
N ASN A 141 -22.11 -16.26 11.91
CA ASN A 141 -21.37 -16.78 10.79
C ASN A 141 -20.92 -18.22 11.10
N HIS A 142 -21.05 -19.13 10.13
CA HIS A 142 -20.71 -20.55 10.30
C HIS A 142 -19.22 -20.74 10.65
N ASN A 143 -18.33 -19.85 10.19
CA ASN A 143 -16.90 -19.95 10.45
C ASN A 143 -16.56 -19.72 11.93
N THR A 144 -17.31 -18.85 12.61
CA THR A 144 -17.09 -18.49 14.02
C THR A 144 -17.39 -19.66 14.96
N ILE A 145 -18.34 -20.53 14.60
CA ILE A 145 -18.79 -21.66 15.42
C ILE A 145 -17.63 -22.58 15.81
N ARG A 146 -16.67 -22.77 14.90
CA ARG A 146 -15.53 -23.69 15.13
C ARG A 146 -14.62 -23.23 16.27
N ASN A 147 -14.46 -21.92 16.47
CA ASN A 147 -13.54 -21.36 17.45
C ASN A 147 -14.21 -21.10 18.80
N ILE A 148 -15.54 -20.98 18.81
CA ILE A 148 -16.33 -20.63 20.00
C ILE A 148 -15.99 -21.48 21.25
N PRO A 149 -16.03 -22.82 21.19
CA PRO A 149 -15.86 -23.65 22.39
C PRO A 149 -14.49 -23.47 23.05
N ASN A 150 -13.45 -23.36 22.23
CA ASN A 150 -12.08 -23.20 22.70
C ASN A 150 -11.84 -21.82 23.29
N THR A 151 -12.34 -20.76 22.63
CA THR A 151 -12.17 -19.39 23.10
C THR A 151 -12.89 -19.16 24.43
N LEU A 152 -14.15 -19.63 24.57
CA LEU A 152 -14.91 -19.54 25.83
C LEU A 152 -14.17 -20.16 27.01
N ARG A 153 -13.68 -21.40 26.84
CA ARG A 153 -13.00 -22.13 27.92
C ARG A 153 -11.67 -21.48 28.30
N LYS A 154 -10.87 -21.06 27.30
CA LYS A 154 -9.58 -20.38 27.54
C LYS A 154 -9.75 -19.04 28.24
N SER A 155 -10.82 -18.32 27.95
CA SER A 155 -11.06 -16.99 28.51
C SER A 155 -11.86 -17.00 29.82
N LYS A 156 -12.16 -18.18 30.38
CA LYS A 156 -13.05 -18.34 31.54
C LYS A 156 -14.38 -17.62 31.33
N TYR A 157 -14.96 -17.85 30.15
CA TYR A 157 -16.25 -17.34 29.71
C TYR A 157 -16.36 -15.80 29.65
N LYS A 158 -15.25 -15.07 29.73
CA LYS A 158 -15.19 -13.64 29.48
C LYS A 158 -14.74 -13.39 28.05
N ILE A 159 -15.62 -12.87 27.21
CA ILE A 159 -15.33 -12.71 25.78
C ILE A 159 -15.78 -11.35 25.27
N THR A 160 -15.22 -10.97 24.13
CA THR A 160 -15.70 -9.84 23.34
C THR A 160 -16.27 -10.37 22.03
N GLY A 161 -17.53 -10.08 21.75
CA GLY A 161 -18.15 -10.37 20.47
C GLY A 161 -17.86 -9.27 19.46
N VAL A 162 -17.40 -9.65 18.27
CA VAL A 162 -17.12 -8.74 17.14
C VAL A 162 -18.28 -8.82 16.16
N PHE A 163 -19.01 -7.72 16.01
CA PHE A 163 -20.22 -7.64 15.20
C PHE A 163 -20.07 -6.72 14.01
N SER A 164 -20.67 -7.10 12.88
CA SER A 164 -21.06 -6.19 11.81
C SER A 164 -22.58 -6.13 11.79
N GLU A 165 -23.15 -5.02 12.24
CA GLU A 165 -24.61 -4.89 12.44
C GLU A 165 -25.16 -6.00 13.35
N GLU A 166 -25.92 -6.95 12.79
CA GLU A 166 -26.49 -8.10 13.50
C GLU A 166 -25.61 -9.36 13.43
N GLU A 167 -24.60 -9.41 12.57
CA GLU A 167 -23.79 -10.61 12.35
C GLU A 167 -22.60 -10.65 13.30
N LEU A 168 -22.53 -11.72 14.11
CA LEU A 168 -21.35 -12.07 14.90
C LEU A 168 -20.29 -12.65 13.96
N LEU A 169 -19.27 -11.84 13.70
CA LEU A 169 -18.15 -12.20 12.82
C LEU A 169 -17.13 -13.08 13.55
N ASP A 170 -16.80 -12.73 14.80
CA ASP A 170 -15.86 -13.49 15.60
C ASP A 170 -16.06 -13.28 17.11
N ILE A 171 -15.41 -14.11 17.94
CA ILE A 171 -15.27 -13.89 19.37
C ILE A 171 -13.80 -13.84 19.80
N GLU A 172 -13.49 -12.87 20.65
CA GLU A 172 -12.14 -12.65 21.19
C GLU A 172 -12.11 -12.98 22.69
N ALA A 173 -10.99 -13.52 23.17
CA ALA A 173 -10.82 -13.84 24.59
C ALA A 173 -10.59 -12.55 25.41
N GLY A 174 -11.33 -12.40 26.51
CA GLY A 174 -11.22 -11.24 27.40
C GLY A 174 -11.95 -10.00 26.88
N ASN A 175 -11.58 -8.83 27.42
CA ASN A 175 -12.14 -7.53 27.02
C ASN A 175 -11.20 -6.84 26.03
N THR A 176 -11.61 -6.76 24.78
CA THR A 176 -10.84 -6.17 23.67
C THR A 176 -11.58 -5.01 22.99
N THR A 177 -12.63 -4.49 23.63
CA THR A 177 -13.48 -3.42 23.07
C THR A 177 -12.71 -2.13 22.81
N SER A 178 -11.66 -1.86 23.60
CA SER A 178 -10.79 -0.70 23.42
C SER A 178 -9.90 -0.77 22.19
N THR A 179 -9.74 -1.94 21.57
CA THR A 179 -8.84 -2.16 20.43
C THR A 179 -9.62 -2.62 19.21
N THR A 180 -10.05 -1.64 18.40
CA THR A 180 -10.74 -1.88 17.14
C THR A 180 -10.15 -0.97 16.08
N TYR A 181 -9.55 -1.56 15.05
CA TYR A 181 -8.89 -0.81 13.98
C TYR A 181 -9.54 -1.08 12.62
N GLY A 182 -9.44 -0.12 11.72
CA GLY A 182 -9.84 -0.22 10.33
C GLY A 182 -8.70 0.18 9.41
N LEU A 183 -8.68 -0.38 8.20
CA LEU A 183 -7.73 0.00 7.16
C LEU A 183 -8.49 0.67 6.02
N ALA A 184 -8.23 1.95 5.77
CA ALA A 184 -8.67 2.62 4.55
C ALA A 184 -7.56 2.53 3.51
N VAL A 185 -7.87 2.07 2.30
CA VAL A 185 -6.89 1.90 1.23
C VAL A 185 -7.31 2.74 0.03
N ASP A 186 -6.45 3.67 -0.38
CA ASP A 186 -6.57 4.42 -1.62
C ASP A 186 -5.67 3.78 -2.68
N ILE A 187 -6.27 3.32 -3.77
CA ILE A 187 -5.59 2.62 -4.87
C ILE A 187 -5.61 3.52 -6.10
N GLY A 188 -4.61 4.39 -6.19
CA GLY A 188 -4.34 5.19 -7.37
C GLY A 188 -3.58 4.40 -8.45
N THR A 189 -3.54 4.94 -9.67
CA THR A 189 -2.78 4.35 -10.79
C THR A 189 -1.29 4.29 -10.50
N THR A 190 -0.74 5.33 -9.87
CA THR A 190 0.69 5.48 -9.56
C THR A 190 1.03 5.08 -8.12
N THR A 191 0.09 5.26 -7.19
CA THR A 191 0.35 5.09 -5.75
C THR A 191 -0.77 4.31 -5.09
N VAL A 192 -0.39 3.41 -4.19
CA VAL A 192 -1.30 2.82 -3.20
C VAL A 192 -0.96 3.39 -1.82
N VAL A 193 -1.98 3.87 -1.10
CA VAL A 193 -1.84 4.42 0.25
C VAL A 193 -2.77 3.66 1.19
N GLY A 194 -2.26 3.25 2.34
CA GLY A 194 -3.03 2.64 3.42
C GLY A 194 -3.01 3.53 4.66
N TYR A 195 -4.18 3.74 5.25
CA TYR A 195 -4.39 4.49 6.49
C TYR A 195 -4.96 3.54 7.55
N LEU A 196 -4.21 3.36 8.63
CA LEU A 196 -4.68 2.63 9.79
C LEU A 196 -5.44 3.59 10.70
N MET A 197 -6.71 3.28 10.95
CA MET A 197 -7.63 4.11 11.73
C MET A 197 -8.03 3.38 13.01
N ASP A 198 -8.10 4.07 14.13
CA ASP A 198 -8.81 3.59 15.32
C ASP A 198 -10.32 3.81 15.11
N LEU A 199 -11.09 2.73 15.16
CA LEU A 199 -12.53 2.78 14.93
C LEU A 199 -13.33 3.21 16.16
N ASN A 200 -12.72 3.28 17.34
CA ASN A 200 -13.34 3.79 18.56
C ASN A 200 -13.24 5.32 18.63
N THR A 201 -12.12 5.90 18.20
CA THR A 201 -11.87 7.35 18.25
C THR A 201 -12.02 8.05 16.90
N GLY A 202 -11.85 7.31 15.81
CA GLY A 202 -11.81 7.85 14.45
C GLY A 202 -10.44 8.43 14.07
N GLU A 203 -9.44 8.31 14.95
CA GLU A 203 -8.11 8.87 14.74
C GLU A 203 -7.28 8.02 13.78
N GLN A 204 -6.45 8.69 12.98
CA GLN A 204 -5.45 8.01 12.16
C GLN A 204 -4.26 7.62 13.03
N ILE A 205 -4.00 6.31 13.12
CA ILE A 205 -2.89 5.73 13.89
C ILE A 205 -1.60 5.67 13.06
N ALA A 206 -1.72 5.34 11.78
CA ALA A 206 -0.56 5.25 10.88
C ALA A 206 -0.97 5.46 9.42
N VAL A 207 0.00 5.87 8.60
CA VAL A 207 -0.12 5.93 7.15
C VAL A 207 1.11 5.30 6.51
N ALA A 208 0.90 4.51 5.46
CA ALA A 208 1.96 3.96 4.64
C ALA A 208 1.59 4.10 3.16
N SER A 209 2.57 4.43 2.31
CA SER A 209 2.37 4.56 0.88
C SER A 209 3.46 3.81 0.11
N LYS A 210 3.11 3.36 -1.10
CA LYS A 210 4.05 2.73 -2.03
C LYS A 210 3.62 3.02 -3.47
N THR A 211 4.57 3.05 -4.39
CA THR A 211 4.27 3.01 -5.82
C THR A 211 3.42 1.77 -6.14
N ASN A 212 2.36 1.97 -6.91
CA ASN A 212 1.48 0.90 -7.34
C ASN A 212 2.29 -0.07 -8.22
N PRO A 213 2.46 -1.34 -7.83
CA PRO A 213 3.23 -2.32 -8.60
C PRO A 213 2.70 -2.51 -10.03
N GLN A 214 1.43 -2.17 -10.29
CA GLN A 214 0.84 -2.26 -11.63
C GLN A 214 1.47 -1.29 -12.65
N THR A 215 2.30 -0.34 -12.23
CA THR A 215 3.05 0.53 -13.16
C THR A 215 3.98 -0.26 -14.08
N SER A 216 4.43 -1.47 -13.70
CA SER A 216 5.22 -2.33 -14.59
C SER A 216 4.43 -2.87 -15.79
N TYR A 217 3.10 -2.85 -15.72
CA TYR A 217 2.18 -3.44 -16.70
C TYR A 217 1.43 -2.37 -17.52
N GLY A 218 1.61 -1.10 -17.18
CA GLY A 218 1.00 0.03 -17.86
C GLY A 218 1.07 1.30 -17.02
N ASP A 219 1.44 2.41 -17.65
CA ASP A 219 1.56 3.72 -17.01
C ASP A 219 0.18 4.36 -16.73
N ASP A 220 -0.88 3.87 -17.39
CA ASP A 220 -2.25 4.35 -17.26
C ASP A 220 -3.27 3.20 -17.21
N VAL A 221 -4.54 3.54 -16.99
CA VAL A 221 -5.63 2.56 -16.89
C VAL A 221 -5.87 1.83 -18.22
N ILE A 222 -5.75 2.54 -19.36
CA ILE A 222 -6.07 1.98 -20.68
C ILE A 222 -5.05 0.92 -21.10
N SER A 223 -3.77 1.19 -20.90
CA SER A 223 -2.68 0.24 -21.15
C SER A 223 -2.83 -1.02 -20.31
N ARG A 224 -3.22 -0.89 -19.03
CA ARG A 224 -3.50 -2.04 -18.15
C ARG A 224 -4.72 -2.84 -18.60
N ILE A 225 -5.81 -2.18 -19.00
CA ILE A 225 -6.99 -2.87 -19.55
C ILE A 225 -6.60 -3.64 -20.82
N ASN A 226 -5.87 -3.02 -21.73
CA ASN A 226 -5.42 -3.69 -22.95
C ASN A 226 -4.53 -4.89 -22.66
N LEU A 227 -3.68 -4.84 -21.64
CA LEU A 227 -2.89 -6.01 -21.22
C LEU A 227 -3.80 -7.17 -20.79
N THR A 228 -4.86 -6.91 -20.02
CA THR A 228 -5.83 -7.95 -19.60
C THR A 228 -6.58 -8.56 -20.79
N ILE A 229 -6.78 -7.81 -21.86
CA ILE A 229 -7.47 -8.27 -23.08
C ILE A 229 -6.53 -9.08 -23.97
N THR A 230 -5.28 -8.64 -24.11
CA THR A 230 -4.31 -9.20 -25.07
C THR A 230 -3.50 -10.37 -24.51
N ASN A 231 -3.34 -10.44 -23.18
CA ASN A 231 -2.62 -11.52 -22.52
C ASN A 231 -3.59 -12.37 -21.69
N LYS A 232 -3.58 -13.68 -21.93
CA LYS A 232 -4.46 -14.65 -21.26
C LYS A 232 -4.26 -14.68 -19.74
N ASP A 233 -3.06 -14.34 -19.28
CA ASP A 233 -2.69 -14.25 -17.87
C ASP A 233 -2.66 -12.80 -17.36
N GLY A 234 -3.21 -11.82 -18.10
CA GLY A 234 -3.13 -10.40 -17.71
C GLY A 234 -3.89 -10.03 -16.43
N ILE A 235 -4.71 -10.94 -15.89
CA ILE A 235 -5.46 -10.77 -14.63
C ILE A 235 -4.83 -11.55 -13.46
N ASN A 236 -4.03 -12.59 -13.74
CA ASN A 236 -3.51 -13.54 -12.75
C ASN A 236 -2.00 -13.33 -12.49
#